data_AF-A0AAV3SNQ6-F1
#
_entry.id   AF-A0AAV3SNQ6-F1
#
_cell.length_a   1.000
_cell.length_b   1.000
_cell.length_c   1.000
_cell.angle_alpha   90.00
_cell.angle_beta   90.00
_cell.angle_gamma   90.00
#
_symmetry.space_group_name_H-M   'P 1'
#
loop_
_entity.id
_entity.type
_entity.pdbx_description
1 polymer ?
#
loop_
_entity_poly.entity_id
_entity_poly.type
_entity_poly.pdbx_seq_one_letter_code
_entity_poly.pdbx_strand_id
1 'polypeptide(L)'
;MATDDETDRGGGLYERRIGTPKTNDEVNGYWLFGFGVLLGLAGVAVFFLTEAATTTRGIGYALAALAPPFLMLGAVIRFPLRRTGTYLGYLGTAVSVLGVVWFVNIFPGGWSTVSGEPTVIGLYGVGLFLIGVAGTVVPLLSDPVYEDYERMQDEAAAATAATAETSGELDATREELDATREELDATREELDATHDELDATREELDATRDELTEAHEELTGTNEELDAARDELDETREELTATHEELETARAEIDTVRSSKARFELFEDAGGKPRWRLRHRNGNVVATSGQGYSSRGKAQQGLHSVRRNALGAGLLRIETPVEEAAAVADDDGPEPEDAEEPDVAIPDEDAAPESRATFELFADGADEWRFRLRHDNGNVVGDSGEGYASKSNAKRALAKLRDHVAGADYLRIDPAAFEVFRDAAGEYRWRLVHENGNVLADSGEGYASRSKAQQGLDSVRSNAGGAGLEFPDDEGAEGREGDGESKATFEAYDDRAGKWRWRLVHDNGNIIADSGGGYASKSNATDAVERVGEYAPDASALAAGSAAFEIYEDAGEEWRWRLRHRNGNLLADSGEGYASRSNAVEAVTRVKANAPGAETVEQ
;
A
#
# COMPACT_ATOMS: atom_id res chain seq x y z
N MET A 1 -44.66 -45.39 -32.10
CA MET A 1 -45.99 -45.44 -32.75
C MET A 1 -45.96 -46.64 -33.69
N ALA A 2 -46.40 -47.79 -33.20
CA ALA A 2 -46.48 -49.03 -33.98
C ALA A 2 -47.91 -49.14 -34.53
N THR A 3 -48.04 -49.39 -35.82
CA THR A 3 -49.31 -49.74 -36.47
C THR A 3 -49.15 -51.16 -36.98
N ASP A 4 -49.72 -52.13 -36.26
CA ASP A 4 -49.99 -53.46 -36.81
C ASP A 4 -51.45 -53.51 -37.23
N ASP A 5 -51.64 -53.75 -38.53
CA ASP A 5 -52.91 -53.80 -39.24
C ASP A 5 -53.35 -55.25 -39.48
N GLU A 6 -54.67 -55.36 -39.57
CA GLU A 6 -55.56 -56.49 -39.55
C GLU A 6 -55.21 -57.66 -40.45
N THR A 7 -55.12 -58.86 -39.86
CA THR A 7 -55.67 -60.08 -40.48
C THR A 7 -56.36 -60.95 -39.44
N ASP A 8 -57.51 -60.50 -38.92
CA ASP A 8 -58.32 -61.38 -38.07
C ASP A 8 -59.82 -61.31 -38.39
N ARG A 9 -60.21 -62.05 -39.44
CA ARG A 9 -61.63 -62.28 -39.76
C ARG A 9 -62.26 -63.43 -38.97
N GLY A 10 -61.65 -63.88 -37.87
CA GLY A 10 -62.19 -64.94 -37.00
C GLY A 10 -62.31 -64.58 -35.51
N GLY A 11 -61.32 -63.88 -34.96
CA GLY A 11 -61.22 -63.56 -33.52
C GLY A 11 -61.97 -62.30 -33.09
N GLY A 12 -62.22 -61.34 -33.98
CA GLY A 12 -62.86 -60.06 -33.61
C GLY A 12 -64.28 -60.18 -33.00
N LEU A 13 -65.05 -61.22 -33.31
CA LEU A 13 -66.35 -61.48 -32.66
C LEU A 13 -66.21 -62.22 -31.33
N TYR A 14 -65.24 -63.13 -31.24
CA TYR A 14 -64.94 -63.90 -30.03
C TYR A 14 -64.37 -62.99 -28.93
N GLU A 15 -63.36 -62.19 -29.26
CA GLU A 15 -62.75 -61.20 -28.36
C GLU A 15 -63.75 -60.19 -27.83
N ARG A 16 -64.64 -59.71 -28.71
CA ARG A 16 -65.62 -58.67 -28.38
C ARG A 16 -66.80 -59.17 -27.51
N ARG A 17 -67.09 -60.46 -27.50
CA ARG A 17 -68.31 -61.02 -26.86
C ARG A 17 -68.05 -62.09 -25.81
N ILE A 18 -66.90 -62.75 -25.85
CA ILE A 18 -66.59 -63.92 -25.00
C ILE A 18 -65.35 -63.65 -24.16
N GLY A 19 -64.23 -63.23 -24.76
CA GLY A 19 -63.01 -62.86 -24.04
C GLY A 19 -61.75 -62.91 -24.91
N THR A 20 -60.63 -62.41 -24.39
CA THR A 20 -59.32 -62.42 -25.07
C THR A 20 -58.78 -63.86 -25.15
N PRO A 21 -58.59 -64.43 -26.35
CA PRO A 21 -58.08 -65.78 -26.51
C PRO A 21 -56.64 -65.86 -26.02
N LYS A 22 -56.28 -66.97 -25.37
CA LYS A 22 -54.90 -67.25 -24.96
C LYS A 22 -54.10 -67.93 -26.08
N THR A 23 -54.79 -68.57 -27.02
CA THR A 23 -54.21 -69.18 -28.22
C THR A 23 -55.09 -68.95 -29.44
N ASN A 24 -54.50 -68.89 -30.63
CA ASN A 24 -55.25 -68.77 -31.90
C ASN A 24 -56.22 -69.97 -32.12
N ASP A 25 -55.86 -71.14 -31.59
CA ASP A 25 -56.67 -72.35 -31.68
C ASP A 25 -57.94 -72.30 -30.81
N GLU A 26 -57.93 -71.52 -29.71
CA GLU A 26 -59.09 -71.39 -28.80
C GLU A 26 -60.34 -70.87 -29.50
N VAL A 27 -60.18 -69.86 -30.37
CA VAL A 27 -61.26 -69.26 -31.17
C VAL A 27 -61.83 -70.28 -32.15
N ASN A 28 -60.97 -71.02 -32.85
CA ASN A 28 -61.37 -72.04 -33.82
C ASN A 28 -62.10 -73.20 -33.13
N GLY A 29 -61.58 -73.66 -31.98
CA GLY A 29 -62.22 -74.69 -31.16
C GLY A 29 -63.58 -74.25 -30.63
N TYR A 30 -63.75 -72.96 -30.29
CA TYR A 30 -65.04 -72.41 -29.89
C TYR A 30 -66.09 -72.50 -30.99
N TRP A 31 -65.77 -71.99 -32.18
CA TRP A 31 -66.70 -72.01 -33.31
C TRP A 31 -66.99 -73.42 -33.79
N LEU A 32 -66.01 -74.33 -33.75
CA LEU A 32 -66.20 -75.72 -34.15
C LEU A 32 -67.14 -76.48 -33.19
N PHE A 33 -67.02 -76.22 -31.88
CA PHE A 33 -67.97 -76.74 -30.89
C PHE A 33 -69.38 -76.20 -31.16
N GLY A 34 -69.51 -74.89 -31.37
CA GLY A 34 -70.81 -74.27 -31.72
C GLY A 34 -71.42 -74.86 -32.98
N PHE A 35 -70.61 -75.09 -34.01
CA PHE A 35 -71.02 -75.76 -35.25
C PHE A 35 -71.52 -77.18 -35.00
N GLY A 36 -70.84 -77.96 -34.16
CA GLY A 36 -71.29 -79.29 -33.74
C GLY A 36 -72.66 -79.28 -33.06
N VAL A 37 -72.91 -78.32 -32.16
CA VAL A 37 -74.23 -78.14 -31.51
C VAL A 37 -75.30 -77.84 -32.56
N LEU A 38 -75.03 -76.91 -33.47
CA LEU A 38 -75.97 -76.51 -34.52
C LEU A 38 -76.28 -77.66 -35.48
N LEU A 39 -75.28 -78.45 -35.88
CA LEU A 39 -75.49 -79.65 -36.69
C LEU A 39 -76.39 -80.67 -36.00
N GLY A 40 -76.16 -80.91 -34.70
CA GLY A 40 -76.97 -81.81 -33.90
C GLY A 40 -78.44 -81.35 -33.82
N LEU A 41 -78.66 -80.07 -33.51
CA LEU A 41 -79.99 -79.48 -33.46
C LEU A 41 -80.69 -79.51 -34.82
N ALA A 42 -79.98 -79.20 -35.91
CA ALA A 42 -80.52 -79.29 -37.26
C ALA A 42 -80.90 -80.74 -37.62
N GLY A 43 -80.06 -81.72 -37.28
CA GLY A 43 -80.34 -83.14 -37.47
C GLY A 43 -81.60 -83.59 -36.73
N VAL A 44 -81.74 -83.18 -35.46
CA VAL A 44 -82.93 -83.45 -34.64
C VAL A 44 -84.18 -82.78 -35.22
N ALA A 45 -84.08 -81.52 -35.66
CA ALA A 45 -85.20 -80.81 -36.27
C ALA A 45 -85.67 -81.50 -37.56
N VAL A 46 -84.74 -81.86 -38.45
CA VAL A 46 -85.06 -82.61 -39.68
C VAL A 46 -85.71 -83.96 -39.34
N PHE A 47 -85.21 -84.66 -38.32
CA PHE A 47 -85.80 -85.93 -37.88
C PHE A 47 -87.27 -85.79 -37.44
N PHE A 48 -87.62 -84.73 -36.70
CA PHE A 48 -89.00 -84.51 -36.23
C PHE A 48 -89.94 -83.96 -37.30
N LEU A 49 -89.42 -83.19 -38.25
CA LEU A 49 -90.21 -82.56 -39.33
C LEU A 49 -90.46 -83.48 -40.54
N THR A 50 -89.89 -84.70 -40.54
CA THR A 50 -89.95 -85.61 -41.69
C THR A 50 -90.65 -86.92 -41.37
N GLU A 51 -91.43 -87.40 -42.33
CA GLU A 51 -92.13 -88.68 -42.22
C GLU A 51 -91.13 -89.84 -42.07
N ALA A 52 -91.57 -90.89 -41.38
CA ALA A 52 -90.78 -92.10 -41.21
C ALA A 52 -90.45 -92.74 -42.58
N ALA A 53 -89.25 -93.32 -42.69
CA ALA A 53 -88.75 -94.00 -43.89
C ALA A 53 -88.56 -93.13 -45.15
N THR A 54 -88.44 -91.81 -45.02
CA THR A 54 -88.06 -90.91 -46.13
C THR A 54 -86.55 -90.68 -46.22
N THR A 55 -86.02 -90.38 -47.42
CA THR A 55 -84.61 -90.01 -47.63
C THR A 55 -84.24 -88.74 -46.83
N THR A 56 -85.17 -87.80 -46.69
CA THR A 56 -84.98 -86.57 -45.91
C THR A 56 -84.72 -86.87 -44.42
N ARG A 57 -85.35 -87.89 -43.86
CA ARG A 57 -85.09 -88.32 -42.47
C ARG A 57 -83.70 -88.93 -42.29
N GLY A 58 -83.17 -89.58 -43.33
CA GLY A 58 -81.79 -90.08 -43.37
C GLY A 58 -80.75 -88.97 -43.26
N ILE A 59 -81.02 -87.80 -43.86
CA ILE A 59 -80.21 -86.60 -43.70
C ILE A 59 -80.20 -86.14 -42.24
N GLY A 60 -81.34 -86.23 -41.54
CA GLY A 60 -81.44 -85.91 -40.11
C GLY A 60 -80.52 -86.76 -39.24
N TYR A 61 -80.47 -88.07 -39.46
CA TYR A 61 -79.56 -88.96 -38.74
C TYR A 61 -78.08 -88.69 -39.07
N ALA A 62 -77.76 -88.40 -40.32
CA ALA A 62 -76.40 -88.07 -40.73
C ALA A 62 -75.91 -86.78 -40.05
N LEU A 63 -76.73 -85.74 -40.03
CA LEU A 63 -76.43 -84.48 -39.35
C LEU A 63 -76.27 -84.67 -37.84
N ALA A 64 -77.15 -85.47 -37.21
CA ALA A 64 -77.05 -85.80 -35.79
C ALA A 64 -75.78 -86.63 -35.47
N ALA A 65 -75.38 -87.53 -36.36
CA ALA A 65 -74.16 -88.34 -36.23
C ALA A 65 -72.87 -87.54 -36.49
N LEU A 66 -72.93 -86.44 -37.23
CA LEU A 66 -71.78 -85.54 -37.40
C LEU A 66 -71.53 -84.67 -36.16
N ALA A 67 -72.53 -84.45 -35.30
CA ALA A 67 -72.39 -83.56 -34.16
C ALA A 67 -71.31 -84.00 -33.14
N PRO A 68 -71.24 -85.28 -32.68
CA PRO A 68 -70.27 -85.67 -31.64
C PRO A 68 -68.79 -85.48 -32.03
N PRO A 69 -68.32 -85.82 -33.25
CA PRO A 69 -66.94 -85.57 -33.66
C PRO A 69 -66.56 -84.08 -33.65
N PHE A 70 -67.44 -83.19 -34.08
CA PHE A 70 -67.18 -81.74 -34.09
C PHE A 70 -67.23 -81.13 -32.68
N LEU A 71 -68.14 -81.61 -31.82
CA LEU A 71 -68.18 -81.21 -30.41
C LEU A 71 -66.91 -81.62 -29.66
N MET A 72 -66.49 -82.88 -29.83
CA MET A 72 -65.28 -83.38 -29.16
C MET A 72 -64.04 -82.68 -29.69
N LEU A 73 -63.89 -82.52 -31.01
CA LEU A 73 -62.73 -81.81 -31.58
C LEU A 73 -62.71 -80.33 -31.15
N GLY A 74 -63.86 -79.67 -31.15
CA GLY A 74 -63.97 -78.29 -30.66
C GLY A 74 -63.59 -78.13 -29.20
N ALA A 75 -63.91 -79.11 -28.34
CA ALA A 75 -63.47 -79.13 -26.95
C ALA A 75 -61.96 -79.43 -26.81
N VAL A 76 -61.43 -80.36 -27.62
CA VAL A 76 -60.02 -80.77 -27.61
C VAL A 76 -59.09 -79.64 -28.03
N ILE A 77 -59.42 -78.90 -29.10
CA ILE A 77 -58.61 -77.79 -29.63
C ILE A 77 -58.50 -76.61 -28.63
N ARG A 78 -59.47 -76.45 -27.71
CA ARG A 78 -59.39 -75.43 -26.66
C ARG A 78 -58.39 -75.74 -25.57
N PHE A 79 -57.96 -76.99 -25.43
CA PHE A 79 -56.84 -77.30 -24.56
C PHE A 79 -55.53 -76.87 -25.25
N PRO A 80 -54.53 -76.37 -24.50
CA PRO A 80 -53.22 -76.03 -25.04
C PRO A 80 -52.44 -77.32 -25.38
N LEU A 81 -52.86 -78.01 -26.43
CA LEU A 81 -52.28 -79.25 -26.88
C LEU A 81 -51.08 -78.98 -27.78
N ARG A 82 -50.06 -79.85 -27.70
CA ARG A 82 -49.01 -79.89 -28.72
C ARG A 82 -49.64 -80.20 -30.09
N ARG A 83 -48.98 -79.75 -31.15
CA ARG A 83 -49.42 -79.97 -32.55
C ARG A 83 -49.82 -81.44 -32.83
N THR A 84 -49.12 -82.41 -32.23
CA THR A 84 -49.42 -83.84 -32.32
C THR A 84 -50.81 -84.22 -31.80
N GLY A 85 -51.26 -83.64 -30.68
CA GLY A 85 -52.61 -83.86 -30.14
C GLY A 85 -53.68 -83.28 -31.07
N THR A 86 -53.45 -82.08 -31.58
CA THR A 86 -54.36 -81.42 -32.53
C THR A 86 -54.51 -82.22 -33.83
N TYR A 87 -53.41 -82.71 -34.41
CA TYR A 87 -53.44 -83.55 -35.61
C TYR A 87 -54.17 -84.88 -35.39
N LEU A 88 -53.97 -85.51 -34.22
CA LEU A 88 -54.67 -86.75 -33.86
C LEU A 88 -56.17 -86.53 -33.73
N GLY A 89 -56.59 -85.38 -33.17
CA GLY A 89 -57.98 -84.95 -33.13
C GLY A 89 -58.58 -84.77 -34.53
N TYR A 90 -57.90 -84.06 -35.44
CA TYR A 90 -58.36 -83.89 -36.83
C TYR A 90 -58.49 -85.23 -37.56
N LEU A 91 -57.53 -86.14 -37.38
CA LEU A 91 -57.57 -87.47 -37.96
C LEU A 91 -58.79 -88.26 -37.47
N GLY A 92 -59.06 -88.23 -36.15
CA GLY A 92 -60.23 -88.88 -35.57
C GLY A 92 -61.55 -88.33 -36.11
N THR A 93 -61.67 -87.01 -36.25
CA THR A 93 -62.85 -86.36 -36.86
C THR A 93 -63.02 -86.76 -38.33
N ALA A 94 -61.95 -86.78 -39.12
CA ALA A 94 -62.01 -87.21 -40.52
C ALA A 94 -62.49 -88.67 -40.65
N VAL A 95 -62.00 -89.57 -39.78
CA VAL A 95 -62.42 -90.97 -39.72
C VAL A 95 -63.91 -91.09 -39.35
N SER A 96 -64.40 -90.32 -38.36
CA SER A 96 -65.82 -90.32 -38.00
C SER A 96 -66.71 -89.76 -39.12
N VAL A 97 -66.31 -88.67 -39.78
CA VAL A 97 -67.05 -88.10 -40.93
C VAL A 97 -67.13 -89.12 -42.06
N LEU A 98 -66.02 -89.82 -42.37
CA LEU A 98 -66.00 -90.87 -43.38
C LEU A 98 -66.94 -92.03 -43.00
N GLY A 99 -66.99 -92.39 -41.72
CA GLY A 99 -67.98 -93.34 -41.19
C GLY A 99 -69.42 -92.90 -41.45
N VAL A 100 -69.76 -91.64 -41.22
CA VAL A 100 -71.11 -91.11 -41.50
C VAL A 100 -71.42 -91.06 -43.00
N VAL A 101 -70.47 -90.64 -43.84
CA VAL A 101 -70.65 -90.62 -45.31
C VAL A 101 -70.87 -92.04 -45.84
N TRP A 102 -70.05 -92.99 -45.38
CA TRP A 102 -70.17 -94.40 -45.78
C TRP A 102 -71.51 -94.99 -45.35
N PHE A 103 -71.95 -94.65 -44.14
CA PHE A 103 -73.27 -95.02 -43.62
C PHE A 103 -74.42 -94.50 -44.49
N VAL A 104 -74.41 -93.23 -44.87
CA VAL A 104 -75.46 -92.64 -45.74
C VAL A 104 -75.47 -93.31 -47.13
N ASN A 105 -74.31 -93.70 -47.65
CA ASN A 105 -74.20 -94.31 -48.97
C ASN A 105 -74.80 -95.73 -49.02
N ILE A 106 -74.61 -96.53 -47.97
CA ILE A 106 -75.12 -97.91 -47.90
C ILE A 106 -76.63 -97.97 -47.59
N PHE A 107 -77.21 -96.93 -46.99
CA PHE A 107 -78.64 -96.90 -46.59
C PHE A 107 -79.48 -95.79 -47.27
N PRO A 108 -79.73 -95.85 -48.61
CA PRO A 108 -80.39 -94.77 -49.34
C PRO A 108 -81.93 -94.70 -49.21
N GLY A 109 -82.62 -95.75 -48.72
CA GLY A 109 -84.07 -95.78 -48.60
C GLY A 109 -84.56 -96.60 -47.41
N GLY A 110 -85.25 -95.95 -46.46
CA GLY A 110 -85.94 -96.62 -45.35
C GLY A 110 -85.03 -97.34 -44.35
N TRP A 111 -84.68 -96.66 -43.26
CA TRP A 111 -83.74 -97.14 -42.25
C TRP A 111 -84.35 -98.26 -41.39
N SER A 112 -84.12 -99.53 -41.74
CA SER A 112 -84.49 -100.67 -40.89
C SER A 112 -83.37 -100.95 -39.88
N THR A 113 -83.70 -101.04 -38.60
CA THR A 113 -82.74 -101.27 -37.49
C THR A 113 -82.22 -102.70 -37.39
N VAL A 114 -82.63 -103.59 -38.30
CA VAL A 114 -82.28 -105.03 -38.28
C VAL A 114 -80.99 -105.32 -39.05
N SER A 115 -80.54 -104.42 -39.92
CA SER A 115 -79.42 -104.64 -40.86
C SER A 115 -78.24 -103.68 -40.66
N GLY A 116 -77.97 -103.22 -39.43
CA GLY A 116 -76.83 -102.34 -39.16
C GLY A 116 -75.51 -103.04 -39.47
N GLU A 117 -74.78 -102.58 -40.47
CA GLU A 117 -73.45 -103.10 -40.84
C GLU A 117 -72.45 -102.74 -39.71
N PRO A 118 -71.94 -103.71 -38.91
CA PRO A 118 -71.15 -103.42 -37.71
C PRO A 118 -69.84 -102.69 -37.98
N THR A 119 -69.31 -102.83 -39.20
CA THR A 119 -68.03 -102.23 -39.65
C THR A 119 -68.10 -100.71 -39.74
N VAL A 120 -69.25 -100.15 -40.17
CA VAL A 120 -69.44 -98.70 -40.31
C VAL A 120 -69.52 -98.03 -38.93
N ILE A 121 -70.25 -98.65 -38.00
CA ILE A 121 -70.35 -98.18 -36.60
C ILE A 121 -68.99 -98.31 -35.91
N GLY A 122 -68.26 -99.40 -36.17
CA GLY A 122 -66.90 -99.59 -35.69
C GLY A 122 -65.96 -98.47 -36.15
N LEU A 123 -65.99 -98.11 -37.44
CA LEU A 123 -65.15 -97.03 -37.98
C LEU A 123 -65.49 -95.67 -37.36
N TYR A 124 -66.77 -95.35 -37.23
CA TYR A 124 -67.23 -94.13 -36.55
C TYR A 124 -66.75 -94.07 -35.09
N GLY A 125 -66.85 -95.20 -34.37
CA GLY A 125 -66.38 -95.34 -32.99
C GLY A 125 -64.87 -95.19 -32.84
N VAL A 126 -64.07 -95.74 -33.77
CA VAL A 126 -62.61 -95.54 -33.80
C VAL A 126 -62.27 -94.06 -33.97
N GLY A 127 -62.98 -93.35 -34.84
CA GLY A 127 -62.78 -91.90 -35.01
C GLY A 127 -63.02 -91.12 -33.70
N LEU A 128 -64.13 -91.41 -33.00
CA LEU A 128 -64.41 -90.78 -31.69
C LEU A 128 -63.37 -91.13 -30.63
N PHE A 129 -62.89 -92.38 -30.61
CA PHE A 129 -61.84 -92.82 -29.70
C PHE A 129 -60.53 -92.05 -29.92
N LEU A 130 -60.11 -91.86 -31.18
CA LEU A 130 -58.90 -91.08 -31.50
C LEU A 130 -59.00 -89.62 -31.02
N ILE A 131 -60.17 -88.98 -31.17
CA ILE A 131 -60.40 -87.62 -30.65
C ILE A 131 -60.33 -87.61 -29.11
N GLY A 132 -60.89 -88.64 -28.45
CA GLY A 132 -60.81 -88.79 -26.99
C GLY A 132 -59.37 -88.93 -26.48
N VAL A 133 -58.56 -89.77 -27.14
CA VAL A 133 -57.13 -89.96 -26.80
C VAL A 133 -56.34 -88.67 -27.00
N ALA A 134 -56.62 -87.92 -28.08
CA ALA A 134 -56.01 -86.62 -28.34
C ALA A 134 -56.22 -85.62 -27.20
N GLY A 135 -57.43 -85.57 -26.63
CA GLY A 135 -57.77 -84.66 -25.53
C GLY A 135 -57.30 -85.11 -24.15
N THR A 136 -57.19 -86.41 -23.90
CA THR A 136 -56.99 -86.94 -22.54
C THR A 136 -55.60 -87.49 -22.28
N VAL A 137 -54.97 -88.14 -23.26
CA VAL A 137 -53.70 -88.85 -23.08
C VAL A 137 -52.51 -88.02 -23.55
N VAL A 138 -52.63 -87.36 -24.71
CA VAL A 138 -51.54 -86.54 -25.26
C VAL A 138 -51.05 -85.45 -24.28
N PRO A 139 -51.92 -84.65 -23.63
CA PRO A 139 -51.45 -83.63 -22.69
C PRO A 139 -50.72 -84.20 -21.46
N LEU A 140 -51.02 -85.44 -21.03
CA LEU A 140 -50.33 -86.09 -19.91
C LEU A 140 -48.93 -86.60 -20.27
N LEU A 141 -48.68 -86.86 -21.56
CA LEU A 141 -47.38 -87.33 -22.04
C LEU A 141 -46.48 -86.19 -22.50
N SER A 142 -47.04 -85.00 -22.72
CA SER A 142 -46.30 -83.80 -23.12
C SER A 142 -46.02 -82.91 -21.92
N ASP A 143 -44.83 -83.03 -21.33
CA ASP A 143 -44.40 -82.20 -20.20
C ASP A 143 -44.11 -80.75 -20.69
N PRO A 144 -44.72 -79.70 -20.11
CA PRO A 144 -44.41 -78.30 -20.44
C PRO A 144 -43.23 -77.73 -19.64
N VAL A 145 -42.64 -78.49 -18.72
CA VAL A 145 -41.74 -77.95 -17.68
C VAL A 145 -40.30 -77.73 -18.18
N TYR A 146 -39.77 -78.49 -19.14
CA TYR A 146 -38.33 -78.44 -19.45
C TYR A 146 -37.84 -77.19 -20.23
N GLU A 147 -38.63 -76.65 -21.17
CA GLU A 147 -38.19 -75.52 -22.02
C GLU A 147 -38.20 -74.17 -21.28
N ASP A 148 -39.03 -74.02 -20.24
CA ASP A 148 -39.13 -72.77 -19.48
C ASP A 148 -37.97 -72.59 -18.48
N TYR A 149 -37.35 -73.68 -18.02
CA TYR A 149 -36.17 -73.61 -17.14
C TYR A 149 -34.90 -73.15 -17.88
N GLU A 150 -34.64 -73.64 -19.10
CA GLU A 150 -33.48 -73.21 -19.89
C GLU A 150 -33.60 -71.72 -20.25
N ARG A 151 -34.80 -71.27 -20.66
CA ARG A 151 -35.06 -69.85 -20.92
C ARG A 151 -34.82 -68.98 -19.68
N MET A 152 -35.28 -69.39 -18.51
CA MET A 152 -35.04 -68.66 -17.26
C MET A 152 -33.56 -68.62 -16.87
N GLN A 153 -32.80 -69.70 -17.13
CA GLN A 153 -31.36 -69.72 -16.88
C GLN A 153 -30.61 -68.80 -17.85
N ASP A 154 -30.98 -68.80 -19.13
CA ASP A 154 -30.37 -67.91 -20.13
C ASP A 154 -30.71 -66.44 -19.86
N GLU A 155 -31.95 -66.12 -19.46
CA GLU A 155 -32.34 -64.77 -19.05
C GLU A 155 -31.59 -64.32 -17.79
N ALA A 156 -31.41 -65.21 -16.80
CA ALA A 156 -30.63 -64.90 -15.60
C ALA A 156 -29.13 -64.74 -15.91
N ALA A 157 -28.58 -65.56 -16.80
CA ALA A 157 -27.20 -65.44 -17.28
C ALA A 157 -26.98 -64.14 -18.06
N ALA A 158 -27.92 -63.75 -18.92
CA ALA A 158 -27.89 -62.49 -19.65
C ALA A 158 -28.01 -61.28 -18.70
N ALA A 159 -28.90 -61.34 -17.71
CA ALA A 159 -29.07 -60.27 -16.72
C ALA A 159 -27.83 -60.09 -15.84
N THR A 160 -27.19 -61.19 -15.44
CA THR A 160 -25.93 -61.14 -14.67
C THR A 160 -24.76 -60.63 -15.50
N ALA A 161 -24.66 -61.02 -16.78
CA ALA A 161 -23.67 -60.48 -17.70
C ALA A 161 -23.84 -58.97 -17.93
N ALA A 162 -25.08 -58.52 -18.16
CA ALA A 162 -25.38 -57.08 -18.32
C ALA A 162 -25.06 -56.29 -17.04
N THR A 163 -25.36 -56.85 -15.86
CA THR A 163 -25.02 -56.21 -14.58
C THR A 163 -23.50 -56.11 -14.38
N ALA A 164 -22.75 -57.14 -14.77
CA ALA A 164 -21.29 -57.14 -14.70
C ALA A 164 -20.66 -56.11 -15.67
N GLU A 165 -21.21 -55.98 -16.87
CA GLU A 165 -20.82 -54.97 -17.85
C GLU A 165 -21.06 -53.55 -17.32
N THR A 166 -22.28 -53.27 -16.83
CA THR A 166 -22.60 -51.96 -16.24
C THR A 166 -21.75 -51.66 -14.99
N SER A 167 -21.43 -52.67 -14.18
CA SER A 167 -20.51 -52.49 -13.05
C SER A 167 -19.11 -52.12 -13.54
N GLY A 168 -18.61 -52.79 -14.58
CA GLY A 168 -17.32 -52.47 -15.20
C GLY A 168 -17.28 -51.06 -15.78
N GLU A 169 -18.34 -50.62 -16.45
CA GLU A 169 -18.48 -49.25 -16.94
C GLU A 169 -18.52 -48.23 -15.79
N LEU A 170 -19.23 -48.54 -14.70
CA LEU A 170 -19.27 -47.68 -13.50
C LEU A 170 -17.91 -47.56 -12.83
N ASP A 171 -17.13 -48.64 -12.78
CA ASP A 171 -15.81 -48.63 -12.17
C ASP A 171 -14.82 -47.87 -13.06
N ALA A 172 -14.86 -48.07 -14.39
CA ALA A 172 -14.04 -47.30 -15.33
C ALA A 172 -14.36 -45.79 -15.27
N THR A 173 -15.64 -45.43 -15.25
CA THR A 173 -16.05 -44.01 -15.14
C THR A 173 -15.69 -43.38 -13.79
N ARG A 174 -15.65 -44.17 -12.71
CA ARG A 174 -15.13 -43.71 -11.41
C ARG A 174 -13.63 -43.45 -11.47
N GLU A 175 -12.86 -44.36 -12.06
CA GLU A 175 -11.42 -44.17 -12.24
C GLU A 175 -11.12 -42.92 -13.09
N GLU A 176 -11.86 -42.70 -14.18
CA GLU A 176 -11.74 -41.47 -14.98
C GLU A 176 -12.12 -40.21 -14.18
N LEU A 177 -13.18 -40.27 -13.36
CA LEU A 177 -13.59 -39.15 -12.53
C LEU A 177 -12.56 -38.82 -11.46
N ASP A 178 -11.95 -39.84 -10.85
CA ASP A 178 -10.92 -39.63 -9.83
C ASP A 178 -9.63 -39.10 -10.47
N ALA A 179 -9.22 -39.61 -11.63
CA ALA A 179 -8.09 -39.06 -12.39
C ALA A 179 -8.31 -37.59 -12.79
N THR A 180 -9.49 -37.24 -13.30
CA THR A 180 -9.82 -35.85 -13.67
C THR A 180 -9.91 -34.92 -12.46
N ARG A 181 -10.30 -35.43 -11.28
CA ARG A 181 -10.24 -34.66 -10.03
C ARG A 181 -8.80 -34.39 -9.61
N GLU A 182 -7.92 -35.40 -9.67
CA GLU A 182 -6.50 -35.22 -9.37
C GLU A 182 -5.86 -34.20 -10.33
N GLU A 183 -6.16 -34.25 -11.63
CA GLU A 183 -5.72 -33.24 -12.59
C GLU A 183 -6.26 -31.83 -12.26
N LEU A 184 -7.54 -31.73 -11.88
CA LEU A 184 -8.14 -30.45 -11.51
C LEU A 184 -7.50 -29.87 -10.25
N ASP A 185 -7.21 -30.71 -9.25
CA ASP A 185 -6.55 -30.25 -8.03
C ASP A 185 -5.09 -29.85 -8.28
N ALA A 186 -4.37 -30.59 -9.13
CA ALA A 186 -3.02 -30.20 -9.57
C ALA A 186 -3.01 -28.86 -10.33
N THR A 187 -3.95 -28.65 -11.27
CA THR A 187 -4.05 -27.37 -12.00
C THR A 187 -4.46 -26.20 -11.11
N ARG A 188 -5.24 -26.45 -10.04
CA ARG A 188 -5.56 -25.42 -9.03
C ARG A 188 -4.32 -25.04 -8.23
N GLU A 189 -3.54 -26.02 -7.78
CA GLU A 189 -2.27 -25.76 -7.08
C GLU A 189 -1.29 -24.98 -7.97
N GLU A 190 -1.19 -25.31 -9.26
CA GLU A 190 -0.40 -24.52 -10.21
C GLU A 190 -0.93 -23.09 -10.36
N LEU A 191 -2.24 -22.92 -10.46
CA LEU A 191 -2.86 -21.59 -10.57
C LEU A 191 -2.58 -20.73 -9.32
N ASP A 192 -2.75 -21.30 -8.14
CA ASP A 192 -2.47 -20.61 -6.87
C ASP A 192 -0.99 -20.23 -6.78
N ALA A 193 -0.07 -21.14 -7.15
CA ALA A 193 1.36 -20.83 -7.20
C ALA A 193 1.70 -19.70 -8.19
N THR A 194 1.06 -19.68 -9.36
CA THR A 194 1.27 -18.58 -10.33
C THR A 194 0.67 -17.26 -9.88
N HIS A 195 -0.43 -17.27 -9.12
CA HIS A 195 -0.95 -16.05 -8.49
C HIS A 195 0.00 -15.53 -7.42
N ASP A 196 0.53 -16.40 -6.57
CA ASP A 196 1.50 -16.02 -5.54
C ASP A 196 2.78 -15.42 -6.17
N GLU A 197 3.29 -16.01 -7.26
CA GLU A 197 4.41 -15.45 -8.02
C GLU A 197 4.07 -14.09 -8.64
N LEU A 198 2.86 -13.93 -9.20
CA LEU A 198 2.42 -12.67 -9.78
C LEU A 198 2.31 -11.58 -8.73
N ASP A 199 1.76 -11.89 -7.56
CA ASP A 199 1.64 -10.93 -6.47
C ASP A 199 3.02 -10.56 -5.90
N ALA A 200 3.94 -11.51 -5.76
CA ALA A 200 5.33 -11.22 -5.42
C ALA A 200 6.01 -10.29 -6.46
N THR A 201 5.81 -10.54 -7.76
CA THR A 201 6.38 -9.68 -8.81
C THR A 201 5.77 -8.28 -8.83
N ARG A 202 4.50 -8.14 -8.44
CA ARG A 202 3.85 -6.83 -8.29
C ARG A 202 4.42 -6.06 -7.11
N GLU A 203 4.61 -6.73 -5.97
CA GLU A 203 5.25 -6.12 -4.80
C GLU A 203 6.68 -5.67 -5.12
N GLU A 204 7.46 -6.48 -5.84
CA GLU A 204 8.78 -6.08 -6.32
C GLU A 204 8.72 -4.87 -7.26
N LEU A 205 7.76 -4.84 -8.20
CA LEU A 205 7.60 -3.72 -9.13
C LEU A 205 7.22 -2.43 -8.39
N ASP A 206 6.30 -2.49 -7.43
CA ASP A 206 5.90 -1.35 -6.63
C ASP A 206 7.08 -0.84 -5.78
N ALA A 207 7.85 -1.74 -5.15
CA ALA A 207 9.06 -1.36 -4.44
C ALA A 207 10.09 -0.66 -5.34
N THR A 208 10.35 -1.19 -6.56
CA THR A 208 11.27 -0.53 -7.50
C THR A 208 10.76 0.82 -8.00
N ARG A 209 9.44 1.02 -8.06
CA ARG A 209 8.81 2.29 -8.44
C ARG A 209 8.96 3.33 -7.33
N ASP A 210 8.82 2.91 -6.08
CA ASP A 210 9.03 3.77 -4.92
C ASP A 210 10.51 4.18 -4.83
N GLU A 211 11.44 3.24 -4.97
CA GLU A 211 12.89 3.52 -5.05
C GLU A 211 13.23 4.52 -6.17
N LEU A 212 12.61 4.37 -7.35
CA LEU A 212 12.82 5.31 -8.46
C LEU A 212 12.28 6.71 -8.14
N THR A 213 11.17 6.79 -7.42
CA THR A 213 10.56 8.05 -7.02
C THR A 213 11.43 8.76 -6.00
N GLU A 214 11.91 8.04 -4.98
CA GLU A 214 12.88 8.54 -3.99
C GLU A 214 14.17 9.05 -4.67
N ALA A 215 14.74 8.27 -5.60
CA ALA A 215 15.94 8.67 -6.32
C ALA A 215 15.72 9.95 -7.16
N HIS A 216 14.53 10.10 -7.76
CA HIS A 216 14.19 11.31 -8.52
C HIS A 216 14.02 12.53 -7.60
N GLU A 217 13.44 12.34 -6.41
CA GLU A 217 13.31 13.40 -5.42
C GLU A 217 14.66 13.82 -4.85
N GLU A 218 15.55 12.88 -4.58
CA GLU A 218 16.93 13.16 -4.16
C GLU A 218 17.67 13.94 -5.25
N LEU A 219 17.57 13.52 -6.51
CA LEU A 219 18.16 14.24 -7.64
C LEU A 219 17.61 15.68 -7.75
N THR A 220 16.32 15.86 -7.52
CA THR A 220 15.72 17.20 -7.53
C THR A 220 16.26 18.06 -6.39
N GLY A 221 16.35 17.50 -5.18
CA GLY A 221 16.91 18.19 -4.02
C GLY A 221 18.39 18.56 -4.21
N THR A 222 19.21 17.66 -4.75
CA THR A 222 20.63 17.95 -5.04
C THR A 222 20.81 19.04 -6.11
N ASN A 223 19.89 19.16 -7.09
CA ASN A 223 19.93 20.26 -8.03
C ASN A 223 19.55 21.59 -7.37
N GLU A 224 18.55 21.62 -6.49
CA GLU A 224 18.21 22.83 -5.73
C GLU A 224 19.35 23.28 -4.82
N GLU A 225 20.02 22.34 -4.13
CA GLU A 225 21.20 22.64 -3.32
C GLU A 225 22.36 23.17 -4.18
N LEU A 226 22.55 22.63 -5.38
CA LEU A 226 23.55 23.11 -6.32
C LEU A 226 23.25 24.54 -6.80
N ASP A 227 21.99 24.88 -7.03
CA ASP A 227 21.59 26.22 -7.43
C ASP A 227 21.75 27.22 -6.28
N ALA A 228 21.36 26.86 -5.05
CA ALA A 228 21.63 27.69 -3.87
C ALA A 228 23.13 27.95 -3.64
N ALA A 229 23.97 26.91 -3.80
CA ALA A 229 25.41 27.07 -3.69
C ALA A 229 26.01 27.94 -4.81
N ARG A 230 25.37 27.99 -5.99
CA ARG A 230 25.76 28.91 -7.07
C ARG A 230 25.42 30.35 -6.72
N ASP A 231 24.24 30.59 -6.17
CA ASP A 231 23.81 31.93 -5.76
C ASP A 231 24.72 32.49 -4.65
N GLU A 232 25.06 31.68 -3.63
CA GLU A 232 26.02 32.06 -2.58
C GLU A 232 27.43 32.33 -3.15
N LEU A 233 27.87 31.54 -4.13
CA LEU A 233 29.14 31.77 -4.81
C LEU A 233 29.15 33.09 -5.58
N ASP A 234 28.03 33.50 -6.17
CA ASP A 234 27.93 34.76 -6.89
C ASP A 234 27.85 35.95 -5.93
N GLU A 235 27.13 35.84 -4.81
CA GLU A 235 27.13 36.87 -3.75
C GLU A 235 28.53 37.08 -3.16
N THR A 236 29.22 36.00 -2.79
CA THR A 236 30.60 36.09 -2.27
C THR A 236 31.59 36.68 -3.29
N ARG A 237 31.36 36.49 -4.59
CA ARG A 237 32.15 37.15 -5.65
C ARG A 237 31.87 38.65 -5.73
N GLU A 238 30.61 39.06 -5.56
CA GLU A 238 30.24 40.48 -5.52
C GLU A 238 30.85 41.16 -4.30
N GLU A 239 30.77 40.55 -3.12
CA GLU A 239 31.42 41.04 -1.90
C GLU A 239 32.96 41.11 -2.05
N LEU A 240 33.57 40.09 -2.63
CA LEU A 240 35.02 40.09 -2.89
C LEU A 240 35.41 41.23 -3.84
N THR A 241 34.57 41.54 -4.83
CA THR A 241 34.79 42.66 -5.74
C THR A 241 34.68 44.00 -5.01
N ALA A 242 33.64 44.19 -4.18
CA ALA A 242 33.44 45.40 -3.40
C ALA A 242 34.59 45.64 -2.40
N THR A 243 34.97 44.61 -1.64
CA THR A 243 36.11 44.70 -0.71
C THR A 243 37.43 44.98 -1.42
N HIS A 244 37.62 44.46 -2.63
CA HIS A 244 38.79 44.79 -3.45
C HIS A 244 38.80 46.28 -3.87
N GLU A 245 37.66 46.84 -4.28
CA GLU A 245 37.53 48.27 -4.61
C GLU A 245 37.77 49.17 -3.39
N GLU A 246 37.27 48.79 -2.22
CA GLU A 246 37.53 49.47 -0.96
C GLU A 246 39.02 49.43 -0.59
N LEU A 247 39.66 48.26 -0.74
CA LEU A 247 41.09 48.09 -0.48
C LEU A 247 41.94 48.98 -1.41
N GLU A 248 41.61 49.04 -2.70
CA GLU A 248 42.29 49.90 -3.66
C GLU A 248 42.09 51.38 -3.32
N THR A 249 40.91 51.77 -2.85
CA THR A 249 40.63 53.13 -2.36
C THR A 249 41.46 53.46 -1.12
N ALA A 250 41.49 52.58 -0.12
CA ALA A 250 42.28 52.75 1.09
C ALA A 250 43.79 52.83 0.78
N ARG A 251 44.27 52.00 -0.16
CA ARG A 251 45.66 52.07 -0.65
C ARG A 251 45.95 53.40 -1.30
N ALA A 252 45.06 53.91 -2.16
CA ALA A 252 45.21 55.21 -2.78
C ALA A 252 45.23 56.34 -1.74
N GLU A 253 44.36 56.29 -0.72
CA GLU A 253 44.36 57.26 0.39
C GLU A 253 45.67 57.23 1.17
N ILE A 254 46.16 56.04 1.55
CA ILE A 254 47.46 55.86 2.20
C ILE A 254 48.58 56.47 1.34
N ASP A 255 48.55 56.26 0.02
CA ASP A 255 49.53 56.86 -0.89
C ASP A 255 49.41 58.39 -0.96
N THR A 256 48.20 58.95 -0.88
CA THR A 256 48.02 60.41 -0.78
C THR A 256 48.60 60.97 0.53
N VAL A 257 48.37 60.28 1.65
CA VAL A 257 48.89 60.66 2.98
C VAL A 257 50.42 60.55 3.00
N ARG A 258 50.99 59.52 2.36
CA ARG A 258 52.44 59.32 2.26
C ARG A 258 53.12 60.26 1.27
N SER A 259 52.42 60.71 0.23
CA SER A 259 52.99 61.61 -0.80
C SER A 259 53.03 63.09 -0.34
N SER A 260 54.00 63.40 0.52
CA SER A 260 54.21 64.80 0.92
C SER A 260 54.71 65.67 -0.24
N LYS A 261 54.03 66.79 -0.47
CA LYS A 261 54.46 67.86 -1.42
C LYS A 261 55.55 68.77 -0.82
N ALA A 262 56.02 68.49 0.39
CA ALA A 262 57.01 69.26 1.12
C ALA A 262 58.23 68.41 1.47
N ARG A 263 59.38 69.07 1.61
CA ARG A 263 60.66 68.45 1.94
C ARG A 263 61.27 69.14 3.15
N PHE A 264 61.83 68.36 4.06
CA PHE A 264 62.65 68.89 5.13
C PHE A 264 64.05 69.25 4.62
N GLU A 265 64.46 70.48 4.86
CA GLU A 265 65.80 71.00 4.61
C GLU A 265 66.51 71.18 5.94
N LEU A 266 67.75 70.71 6.04
CA LEU A 266 68.62 70.95 7.19
C LEU A 266 69.70 71.96 6.76
N PHE A 267 69.76 73.10 7.43
CA PHE A 267 70.63 74.22 7.08
C PHE A 267 71.26 74.83 8.34
N GLU A 268 72.25 75.69 8.18
CA GLU A 268 72.84 76.45 9.29
C GLU A 268 72.31 77.89 9.25
N ASP A 269 71.96 78.43 10.41
CA ASP A 269 71.55 79.83 10.51
C ASP A 269 72.75 80.79 10.43
N ALA A 270 72.50 82.10 10.46
CA ALA A 270 73.54 83.12 10.41
C ALA A 270 74.54 83.04 11.58
N GLY A 271 74.22 82.30 12.66
CA GLY A 271 75.07 82.03 13.81
C GLY A 271 75.77 80.67 13.77
N GLY A 272 75.70 79.94 12.65
CA GLY A 272 76.31 78.61 12.48
C GLY A 272 75.60 77.49 13.22
N LYS A 273 74.39 77.72 13.76
CA LYS A 273 73.63 76.67 14.44
C LYS A 273 72.79 75.87 13.44
N PRO A 274 72.81 74.53 13.49
CA PRO A 274 71.97 73.68 12.65
C PRO A 274 70.48 73.86 12.97
N ARG A 275 69.67 74.05 11.94
CA ARG A 275 68.21 74.20 11.96
C ARG A 275 67.57 73.39 10.85
N TRP A 276 66.34 72.94 11.08
CA TRP A 276 65.53 72.31 10.03
C TRP A 276 64.37 73.23 9.63
N ARG A 277 63.95 73.14 8.37
CA ARG A 277 62.70 73.74 7.88
C ARG A 277 61.98 72.82 6.92
N LEU A 278 60.67 72.77 6.99
CA LEU A 278 59.82 72.10 6.03
C LEU A 278 59.49 73.09 4.91
N ARG A 279 59.93 72.82 3.69
CA ARG A 279 59.63 73.64 2.52
C ARG A 279 58.68 72.91 1.60
N HIS A 280 57.56 73.54 1.26
CA HIS A 280 56.64 73.03 0.25
C HIS A 280 57.27 73.21 -1.15
N ARG A 281 56.90 72.36 -2.12
CA ARG A 281 57.43 72.39 -3.50
C ARG A 281 57.26 73.73 -4.23
N ASN A 282 56.35 74.60 -3.78
CA ASN A 282 56.18 75.96 -4.32
C ASN A 282 57.20 76.97 -3.74
N GLY A 283 58.12 76.53 -2.90
CA GLY A 283 59.15 77.37 -2.30
C GLY A 283 58.79 77.94 -0.92
N ASN A 284 57.54 77.83 -0.46
CA ASN A 284 57.13 78.39 0.83
C ASN A 284 57.63 77.54 1.99
N VAL A 285 58.11 78.19 3.06
CA VAL A 285 58.43 77.53 4.32
C VAL A 285 57.12 77.31 5.09
N VAL A 286 56.86 76.06 5.45
CA VAL A 286 55.64 75.61 6.14
C VAL A 286 55.88 75.42 7.63
N ALA A 287 57.08 74.98 8.01
CA ALA A 287 57.51 74.86 9.40
C ALA A 287 59.01 75.07 9.53
N THR A 288 59.49 75.48 10.70
CA THR A 288 60.92 75.62 11.02
C THR A 288 61.17 75.20 12.46
N SER A 289 62.38 74.76 12.76
CA SER A 289 62.81 74.66 14.16
C SER A 289 62.87 76.07 14.75
N GLY A 290 62.01 76.34 15.76
CA GLY A 290 61.96 77.62 16.45
C GLY A 290 63.33 78.02 17.04
N GLN A 291 64.11 77.03 17.48
CA GLN A 291 65.46 77.22 18.00
C GLN A 291 66.54 76.56 17.13
N GLY A 292 67.79 77.00 17.32
CA GLY A 292 68.99 76.43 16.70
C GLY A 292 69.57 75.32 17.58
N TYR A 293 69.78 74.13 17.02
CA TYR A 293 70.28 72.99 17.78
C TYR A 293 71.80 73.08 17.99
N SER A 294 72.30 72.41 19.03
CA SER A 294 73.74 72.37 19.33
C SER A 294 74.55 71.45 18.41
N SER A 295 73.90 70.54 17.67
CA SER A 295 74.56 69.69 16.67
C SER A 295 73.61 69.24 15.57
N ARG A 296 74.19 68.83 14.43
CA ARG A 296 73.43 68.33 13.27
C ARG A 296 72.64 67.05 13.61
N GLY A 297 73.20 66.18 14.46
CA GLY A 297 72.54 64.95 14.92
C GLY A 297 71.30 65.24 15.78
N LYS A 298 71.37 66.23 16.68
CA LYS A 298 70.20 66.65 17.48
C LYS A 298 69.11 67.29 16.63
N ALA A 299 69.50 68.08 15.62
CA ALA A 299 68.54 68.63 14.65
C ALA A 299 67.85 67.53 13.82
N GLN A 300 68.56 66.45 13.48
CA GLN A 300 67.98 65.27 12.81
C GLN A 300 67.04 64.48 13.70
N GLN A 301 67.36 64.33 14.99
CA GLN A 301 66.47 63.69 15.98
C GLN A 301 65.18 64.50 16.19
N GLY A 302 65.30 65.83 16.36
CA GLY A 302 64.13 66.71 16.44
C GLY A 302 63.26 66.66 15.18
N LEU A 303 63.89 66.62 14.01
CA LEU A 303 63.21 66.39 12.73
C LEU A 303 62.51 65.02 12.66
N HIS A 304 63.17 63.96 13.12
CA HIS A 304 62.59 62.61 13.13
C HIS A 304 61.36 62.53 14.05
N SER A 305 61.41 63.19 15.22
CA SER A 305 60.27 63.30 16.13
C SER A 305 59.09 64.02 15.46
N VAL A 306 59.33 65.16 14.79
CA VAL A 306 58.27 65.86 14.05
C VAL A 306 57.69 64.98 12.94
N ARG A 307 58.52 64.25 12.17
CA ARG A 307 58.04 63.36 11.11
C ARG A 307 57.18 62.21 11.64
N ARG A 308 57.51 61.66 12.81
CA ARG A 308 56.78 60.56 13.45
C ARG A 308 55.44 61.03 14.02
N ASN A 309 55.45 62.18 14.71
CA ASN A 309 54.33 62.60 15.53
C ASN A 309 53.40 63.61 14.85
N ALA A 310 53.80 64.24 13.73
CA ALA A 310 52.97 65.24 13.07
C ALA A 310 51.70 64.65 12.42
N LEU A 311 51.74 63.39 11.97
CA LEU A 311 50.61 62.72 11.34
C LEU A 311 49.73 62.12 12.45
N GLY A 312 48.70 62.87 12.87
CA GLY A 312 47.85 62.54 14.03
C GLY A 312 47.91 63.56 15.18
N ALA A 313 48.81 64.55 15.13
CA ALA A 313 48.85 65.63 16.12
C ALA A 313 47.59 66.52 16.00
N GLY A 314 46.86 66.69 17.11
CA GLY A 314 45.68 67.54 17.18
C GLY A 314 46.00 69.04 17.07
N LEU A 315 45.10 69.81 16.44
CA LEU A 315 45.20 71.27 16.36
C LEU A 315 44.64 71.90 17.65
N LEU A 316 45.50 72.41 18.52
CA LEU A 316 45.07 73.21 19.67
C LEU A 316 44.95 74.69 19.25
N ARG A 317 43.74 75.23 19.17
CA ARG A 317 43.51 76.66 18.91
C ARG A 317 43.58 77.43 20.24
N ILE A 318 44.71 78.08 20.51
CA ILE A 318 44.86 79.01 21.64
C ILE A 318 44.58 80.42 21.12
N GLU A 319 43.45 81.01 21.51
CA GLU A 319 43.16 82.43 21.22
C GLU A 319 43.90 83.31 22.22
N THR A 320 45.13 83.68 21.88
CA THR A 320 45.92 84.64 22.67
C THR A 320 45.74 86.04 22.06
N PRO A 321 45.29 87.06 22.81
CA PRO A 321 45.25 88.44 22.34
C PRO A 321 46.64 88.92 21.88
N VAL A 322 46.69 89.64 20.75
CA VAL A 322 47.93 89.96 20.01
C VAL A 322 48.99 90.71 20.83
N GLU A 323 48.61 91.41 21.90
CA GLU A 323 49.56 92.15 22.74
C GLU A 323 50.33 91.29 23.75
N GLU A 324 49.85 90.08 24.09
CA GLU A 324 50.53 89.17 25.03
C GLU A 324 51.36 88.06 24.34
N ALA A 325 51.15 87.83 23.03
CA ALA A 325 51.89 86.81 22.28
C ALA A 325 53.41 87.11 22.13
N ALA A 326 53.83 88.36 22.32
CA ALA A 326 55.25 88.75 22.22
C ALA A 326 56.07 88.44 23.48
N ALA A 327 55.43 88.12 24.62
CA ALA A 327 56.11 87.85 25.89
C ALA A 327 56.18 86.36 26.26
N VAL A 328 55.52 85.47 25.51
CA VAL A 328 55.49 84.01 25.75
C VAL A 328 56.56 83.26 24.94
N ALA A 329 57.43 83.97 24.21
CA ALA A 329 58.48 83.36 23.39
C ALA A 329 59.73 82.90 24.18
N ASP A 330 59.82 83.16 25.48
CA ASP A 330 60.97 82.81 26.34
C ASP A 330 60.62 81.86 27.51
N ASP A 331 59.41 81.29 27.56
CA ASP A 331 59.04 80.28 28.57
C ASP A 331 59.26 78.87 28.01
N ASP A 332 60.51 78.39 28.12
CA ASP A 332 60.86 76.99 27.96
C ASP A 332 60.27 76.21 29.16
N GLY A 333 59.02 75.77 29.02
CA GLY A 333 58.41 74.80 29.94
C GLY A 333 59.32 73.58 30.13
N PRO A 334 59.26 72.89 31.29
CA PRO A 334 60.23 71.85 31.63
C PRO A 334 60.28 70.75 30.57
N GLU A 335 61.50 70.30 30.23
CA GLU A 335 61.72 69.11 29.41
C GLU A 335 60.94 67.94 30.02
N PRO A 336 60.07 67.25 29.25
CA PRO A 336 59.39 66.07 29.77
C PRO A 336 60.44 64.97 30.00
N GLU A 337 60.54 64.50 31.24
CA GLU A 337 61.30 63.30 31.58
C GLU A 337 60.78 62.11 30.76
N ASP A 338 61.72 61.32 30.23
CA ASP A 338 61.50 60.23 29.29
C ASP A 338 60.34 59.31 29.72
N ALA A 339 59.20 59.40 29.03
CA ALA A 339 58.17 58.39 29.12
C ALA A 339 58.68 57.12 28.42
N GLU A 340 58.90 56.06 29.20
CA GLU A 340 59.24 54.73 28.69
C GLU A 340 58.22 54.31 27.61
N GLU A 341 58.75 53.84 26.47
CA GLU A 341 57.98 53.42 25.30
C GLU A 341 57.00 52.30 25.64
N PRO A 342 55.68 52.40 25.36
CA PRO A 342 54.83 51.23 25.31
C PRO A 342 55.21 50.40 24.08
N ASP A 343 55.67 49.18 24.34
CA ASP A 343 56.03 48.17 23.34
C ASP A 343 54.75 47.69 22.64
N VAL A 344 54.41 48.30 21.51
CA VAL A 344 53.28 47.88 20.66
C VAL A 344 53.83 47.01 19.55
N ALA A 345 53.77 45.70 19.78
CA ALA A 345 53.99 44.69 18.75
C ALA A 345 52.93 44.82 17.66
N ILE A 346 53.38 44.81 16.41
CA ILE A 346 52.50 44.65 15.24
C ILE A 346 52.14 43.16 15.19
N PRO A 347 50.84 42.77 15.18
CA PRO A 347 50.48 41.37 15.09
C PRO A 347 50.80 40.82 13.70
N ASP A 348 51.43 39.64 13.69
CA ASP A 348 51.75 38.82 12.53
C ASP A 348 50.44 38.23 11.97
N GLU A 349 50.21 38.32 10.65
CA GLU A 349 48.96 37.89 9.98
C GLU A 349 48.73 36.36 10.02
N ASP A 350 49.65 35.59 10.60
CA ASP A 350 49.62 34.11 10.69
C ASP A 350 49.44 33.56 12.13
N ALA A 351 49.17 34.39 13.15
CA ALA A 351 48.99 33.92 14.52
C ALA A 351 47.55 33.47 14.82
N ALA A 352 47.39 32.24 15.33
CA ALA A 352 46.11 31.70 15.83
C ALA A 352 45.47 32.67 16.86
N PRO A 353 44.12 32.77 16.94
CA PRO A 353 43.46 33.73 17.82
C PRO A 353 43.87 33.51 19.28
N GLU A 354 44.50 34.53 19.89
CA GLU A 354 44.90 34.50 21.29
C GLU A 354 43.64 34.37 22.18
N SER A 355 43.43 33.19 22.77
CA SER A 355 42.34 32.98 23.71
C SER A 355 42.74 33.41 25.11
N ARG A 356 41.85 34.15 25.79
CA ARG A 356 42.02 34.60 27.18
C ARG A 356 41.33 33.65 28.17
N ALA A 357 41.13 32.41 27.77
CA ALA A 357 40.49 31.37 28.56
C ALA A 357 41.17 30.02 28.37
N THR A 358 41.12 29.20 29.40
CA THR A 358 41.73 27.87 29.45
C THR A 358 40.66 26.83 29.79
N PHE A 359 40.66 25.71 29.08
CA PHE A 359 39.83 24.55 29.45
C PHE A 359 40.53 23.74 30.54
N GLU A 360 39.87 23.61 31.70
CA GLU A 360 40.28 22.74 32.79
C GLU A 360 39.55 21.40 32.66
N LEU A 361 40.31 20.30 32.55
CA LEU A 361 39.77 18.94 32.55
C LEU A 361 40.02 18.29 33.92
N PHE A 362 38.98 17.89 34.64
CA PHE A 362 39.07 17.37 36.01
C PHE A 362 38.09 16.21 36.28
N ALA A 363 38.38 15.38 37.28
CA ALA A 363 37.43 14.39 37.79
C ALA A 363 36.64 14.98 38.96
N ASP A 364 35.32 14.79 38.97
CA ASP A 364 34.45 15.27 40.04
C ASP A 364 34.39 14.31 41.24
N GLY A 365 33.59 14.65 42.25
CA GLY A 365 33.44 13.84 43.47
C GLY A 365 32.74 12.48 43.27
N ALA A 366 32.27 12.19 42.05
CA ALA A 366 31.63 10.92 41.67
C ALA A 366 32.51 10.09 40.70
N ASP A 367 33.80 10.43 40.56
CA ASP A 367 34.75 9.83 39.62
C ASP A 367 34.37 10.03 38.13
N GLU A 368 33.49 10.99 37.82
CA GLU A 368 33.14 11.36 36.45
C GLU A 368 34.04 12.50 35.95
N TRP A 369 34.45 12.44 34.69
CA TRP A 369 35.30 13.45 34.06
C TRP A 369 34.46 14.61 33.55
N ARG A 370 34.83 15.85 33.89
CA ARG A 370 34.18 17.08 33.45
C ARG A 370 35.19 18.06 32.86
N PHE A 371 34.71 19.00 32.08
CA PHE A 371 35.52 20.13 31.62
C PHE A 371 34.83 21.45 31.91
N ARG A 372 35.61 22.49 32.21
CA ARG A 372 35.10 23.87 32.31
C ARG A 372 36.04 24.85 31.62
N LEU A 373 35.47 25.85 30.97
CA LEU A 373 36.20 26.96 30.37
C LEU A 373 36.34 28.07 31.42
N ARG A 374 37.57 28.37 31.83
CA ARG A 374 37.86 29.44 32.79
C ARG A 374 38.58 30.58 32.08
N HIS A 375 38.06 31.79 32.18
CA HIS A 375 38.73 32.99 31.68
C HIS A 375 39.88 33.37 32.62
N ASP A 376 40.90 34.07 32.12
CA ASP A 376 42.08 34.53 32.89
C ASP A 376 41.75 35.41 34.12
N ASN A 377 40.50 35.89 34.22
CA ASN A 377 40.02 36.67 35.35
C ASN A 377 39.49 35.78 36.49
N GLY A 378 39.56 34.45 36.33
CA GLY A 378 39.14 33.45 37.30
C GLY A 378 37.70 32.97 37.14
N ASN A 379 36.88 33.60 36.30
CA ASN A 379 35.47 33.25 36.13
C ASN A 379 35.29 32.01 35.23
N VAL A 380 34.37 31.14 35.62
CA VAL A 380 33.93 30.03 34.77
C VAL A 380 32.91 30.58 33.78
N VAL A 381 33.21 30.44 32.50
CA VAL A 381 32.37 30.95 31.40
C VAL A 381 31.63 29.84 30.67
N GLY A 382 31.87 28.57 30.99
CA GLY A 382 31.06 27.44 30.54
C GLY A 382 31.53 26.10 31.13
N ASP A 383 30.62 25.15 31.31
CA ASP A 383 30.89 23.79 31.81
C ASP A 383 30.35 22.73 30.84
N SER A 384 30.89 21.51 30.92
CA SER A 384 30.42 20.30 30.25
C SER A 384 28.96 19.92 30.50
N GLY A 385 28.33 20.43 31.56
CA GLY A 385 26.93 20.20 31.93
C GLY A 385 26.61 18.77 32.42
N GLU A 386 27.35 17.77 31.94
CA GLU A 386 27.25 16.35 32.30
C GLU A 386 28.63 15.76 32.65
N GLY A 387 28.63 14.73 33.49
CA GLY A 387 29.84 13.96 33.81
C GLY A 387 30.10 12.85 32.79
N TYR A 388 31.34 12.72 32.33
CA TYR A 388 31.75 11.68 31.39
C TYR A 388 32.41 10.50 32.11
N ALA A 389 32.00 9.28 31.79
CA ALA A 389 32.57 8.06 32.38
C ALA A 389 34.08 7.84 32.15
N SER A 390 34.73 8.63 31.29
CA SER A 390 36.18 8.56 31.10
C SER A 390 36.79 9.86 30.56
N LYS A 391 38.07 10.10 30.88
CA LYS A 391 38.88 11.21 30.36
C LYS A 391 38.85 11.33 28.84
N SER A 392 38.91 10.19 28.15
CA SER A 392 38.89 10.13 26.68
C SER A 392 37.53 10.56 26.10
N ASN A 393 36.43 10.30 26.79
CA ASN A 393 35.10 10.78 26.39
C ASN A 393 35.00 12.30 26.56
N ALA A 394 35.47 12.82 27.69
CA ALA A 394 35.50 14.26 27.94
C ALA A 394 36.36 15.02 26.92
N LYS A 395 37.54 14.50 26.54
CA LYS A 395 38.37 15.08 25.48
C LYS A 395 37.70 15.07 24.10
N ARG A 396 36.95 14.02 23.77
CA ARG A 396 36.18 13.95 22.51
C ARG A 396 35.01 14.94 22.50
N ALA A 397 34.33 15.10 23.62
CA ALA A 397 33.28 16.09 23.78
C ALA A 397 33.83 17.52 23.66
N LEU A 398 34.98 17.78 24.28
CA LEU A 398 35.68 19.06 24.19
C LEU A 398 36.12 19.40 22.76
N ALA A 399 36.64 18.44 22.00
CA ALA A 399 36.99 18.64 20.59
C ALA A 399 35.76 19.03 19.77
N LYS A 400 34.63 18.32 19.95
CA LYS A 400 33.36 18.67 19.30
C LYS A 400 32.88 20.06 19.69
N LEU A 401 32.98 20.45 20.96
CA LEU A 401 32.62 21.79 21.41
C LEU A 401 33.40 22.86 20.63
N ARG A 402 34.73 22.73 20.51
CA ARG A 402 35.57 23.68 19.75
C ARG A 402 35.18 23.79 18.29
N ASP A 403 34.86 22.67 17.66
CA ASP A 403 34.49 22.64 16.23
C ASP A 403 33.13 23.30 15.97
N HIS A 404 32.24 23.36 16.96
CA HIS A 404 30.85 23.79 16.78
C HIS A 404 30.54 25.17 17.38
N VAL A 405 31.35 25.65 18.33
CA VAL A 405 31.07 26.87 19.10
C VAL A 405 31.19 28.14 18.26
N ALA A 406 32.12 28.21 17.31
CA ALA A 406 32.37 29.40 16.49
C ALA A 406 31.22 29.70 15.50
N GLY A 407 30.52 28.67 15.03
CA GLY A 407 29.43 28.77 14.05
C GLY A 407 28.02 28.51 14.59
N ALA A 408 27.84 28.44 15.92
CA ALA A 408 26.53 28.15 16.51
C ALA A 408 25.61 29.37 16.55
N ASP A 409 24.39 29.28 16.03
CA ASP A 409 23.40 30.37 16.02
C ASP A 409 22.69 30.57 17.38
N TYR A 410 22.10 31.77 17.56
CA TYR A 410 21.26 32.10 18.72
C TYR A 410 19.82 31.63 18.45
N LEU A 411 19.27 30.74 19.30
CA LEU A 411 17.87 30.34 19.23
C LEU A 411 16.98 31.48 19.73
N ARG A 412 16.11 32.05 18.88
CA ARG A 412 15.06 33.00 19.28
C ARG A 412 13.69 32.38 18.99
N ILE A 413 12.94 32.07 20.05
CA ILE A 413 11.53 31.69 19.98
C ILE A 413 10.78 32.83 20.67
N ASP A 414 10.13 33.70 19.90
CA ASP A 414 9.36 34.84 20.45
C ASP A 414 8.26 35.26 19.45
N PRO A 415 6.97 34.93 19.69
CA PRO A 415 6.44 33.93 20.63
C PRO A 415 6.44 32.50 20.05
N ALA A 416 6.72 32.32 18.75
CA ALA A 416 6.81 31.01 18.10
C ALA A 416 7.98 30.92 17.12
N ALA A 417 8.45 29.71 16.87
CA ALA A 417 9.51 29.43 15.91
C ALA A 417 9.26 28.11 15.17
N PHE A 418 9.72 28.04 13.93
CA PHE A 418 9.73 26.80 13.16
C PHE A 418 10.97 25.97 13.52
N GLU A 419 10.74 24.75 13.98
CA GLU A 419 11.78 23.74 14.16
C GLU A 419 11.73 22.77 12.98
N VAL A 420 12.79 22.72 12.18
CA VAL A 420 12.98 21.71 11.12
C VAL A 420 13.82 20.57 11.68
N PHE A 421 13.28 19.35 11.68
CA PHE A 421 13.93 18.17 12.25
C PHE A 421 13.79 16.96 11.31
N ARG A 422 14.66 15.96 11.51
CA ARG A 422 14.56 14.68 10.81
C ARG A 422 13.85 13.68 11.71
N ASP A 423 12.82 13.02 11.20
CA ASP A 423 12.07 12.03 11.96
C ASP A 423 12.77 10.65 11.99
N ALA A 424 12.12 9.66 12.61
CA ALA A 424 12.66 8.31 12.74
C ALA A 424 12.70 7.52 11.42
N ALA A 425 11.88 7.90 10.43
CA ALA A 425 11.89 7.34 9.08
C ALA A 425 12.99 7.97 8.21
N GLY A 426 13.61 9.06 8.68
CA GLY A 426 14.65 9.78 7.95
C GLY A 426 14.10 10.87 7.04
N GLU A 427 12.82 11.20 7.15
CA GLU A 427 12.17 12.29 6.43
C GLU A 427 12.35 13.60 7.22
N TYR A 428 12.37 14.73 6.52
CA TYR A 428 12.40 16.04 7.15
C TYR A 428 10.99 16.51 7.45
N ARG A 429 10.75 16.97 8.68
CA ARG A 429 9.48 17.56 9.09
C ARG A 429 9.76 18.91 9.72
N TRP A 430 8.77 19.78 9.70
CA TRP A 430 8.82 21.00 10.47
C TRP A 430 7.65 21.06 11.44
N ARG A 431 7.85 21.74 12.57
CA ARG A 431 6.79 22.08 13.51
C ARG A 431 6.91 23.52 13.96
N LEU A 432 5.79 24.21 14.06
CA LEU A 432 5.70 25.54 14.66
C LEU A 432 5.50 25.38 16.16
N VAL A 433 6.50 25.77 16.93
CA VAL A 433 6.53 25.61 18.39
C VAL A 433 6.39 26.99 19.03
N HIS A 434 5.41 27.13 19.91
CA HIS A 434 5.27 28.32 20.76
C HIS A 434 6.28 28.27 21.91
N GLU A 435 6.66 29.41 22.48
CA GLU A 435 7.59 29.55 23.62
C GLU A 435 7.19 28.71 24.86
N ASN A 436 5.92 28.29 24.96
CA ASN A 436 5.42 27.44 26.04
C ASN A 436 5.61 25.93 25.76
N GLY A 437 6.24 25.58 24.64
CA GLY A 437 6.50 24.21 24.21
C GLY A 437 5.35 23.54 23.47
N ASN A 438 4.22 24.21 23.28
CA ASN A 438 3.10 23.65 22.51
C ASN A 438 3.37 23.71 21.01
N VAL A 439 3.12 22.60 20.32
CA VAL A 439 3.09 22.56 18.86
C VAL A 439 1.78 23.18 18.41
N LEU A 440 1.88 24.24 17.61
CA LEU A 440 0.73 24.95 17.04
C LEU A 440 0.34 24.39 15.68
N ALA A 441 1.34 23.99 14.90
CA ALA A 441 1.19 23.42 13.57
C ALA A 441 2.36 22.46 13.28
N ASP A 442 2.14 21.48 12.43
CA ASP A 442 3.20 20.69 11.82
C ASP A 442 2.98 20.50 10.32
N SER A 443 3.96 19.89 9.65
CA SER A 443 3.92 19.67 8.21
C SER A 443 2.87 18.66 7.76
N GLY A 444 2.29 17.86 8.67
CA GLY A 444 1.43 16.70 8.37
C GLY A 444 2.17 15.53 7.74
N GLU A 445 3.01 15.81 6.75
CA GLU A 445 3.77 14.84 5.95
C GLU A 445 5.28 15.01 6.12
N GLY A 446 6.03 13.96 5.77
CA GLY A 446 7.48 13.98 5.70
C GLY A 446 7.96 14.51 4.35
N TYR A 447 8.98 15.35 4.37
CA TYR A 447 9.64 15.85 3.17
C TYR A 447 10.94 15.08 2.91
N ALA A 448 11.22 14.75 1.65
CA ALA A 448 12.46 14.07 1.27
C ALA A 448 13.73 14.88 1.56
N SER A 449 13.65 16.21 1.65
CA SER A 449 14.79 17.09 1.90
C SER A 449 14.47 18.25 2.84
N ARG A 450 15.53 18.79 3.47
CA ARG A 450 15.44 19.98 4.32
C ARG A 450 15.00 21.21 3.52
N SER A 451 15.45 21.34 2.27
CA SER A 451 15.00 22.40 1.34
C SER A 451 13.48 22.34 1.14
N LYS A 452 12.93 21.15 0.84
CA LYS A 452 11.48 20.98 0.69
C LYS A 452 10.71 21.30 1.98
N ALA A 453 11.23 20.90 3.14
CA ALA A 453 10.64 21.26 4.43
C ALA A 453 10.69 22.79 4.68
N GLN A 454 11.76 23.46 4.24
CA GLN A 454 11.90 24.92 4.28
C GLN A 454 10.90 25.60 3.33
N GLN A 455 10.76 25.13 2.09
CA GLN A 455 9.76 25.64 1.15
C GLN A 455 8.33 25.44 1.69
N GLY A 456 8.06 24.30 2.33
CA GLY A 456 6.80 24.03 3.02
C GLY A 456 6.52 25.05 4.12
N LEU A 457 7.48 25.30 5.02
CA LEU A 457 7.30 26.26 6.10
C LEU A 457 7.20 27.71 5.58
N ASP A 458 7.96 28.08 4.54
CA ASP A 458 7.89 29.41 3.93
C ASP A 458 6.56 29.64 3.20
N SER A 459 5.96 28.57 2.66
CA SER A 459 4.60 28.61 2.14
C SER A 459 3.58 28.86 3.27
N VAL A 460 3.75 28.24 4.43
CA VAL A 460 2.91 28.51 5.60
C VAL A 460 3.08 29.94 6.09
N ARG A 461 4.32 30.46 6.18
CA ARG A 461 4.56 31.87 6.54
C ARG A 461 3.83 32.84 5.63
N SER A 462 3.90 32.58 4.33
CA SER A 462 3.38 33.48 3.30
C SER A 462 1.85 33.46 3.22
N ASN A 463 1.21 32.36 3.62
CA ASN A 463 -0.24 32.18 3.42
C ASN A 463 -1.05 32.15 4.73
N ALA A 464 -0.47 31.76 5.86
CA ALA A 464 -1.26 31.54 7.09
C ALA A 464 -1.91 32.81 7.63
N GLY A 465 -1.26 33.97 7.49
CA GLY A 465 -1.78 35.24 8.04
C GLY A 465 -3.06 35.76 7.36
N GLY A 466 -3.25 35.42 6.08
CA GLY A 466 -4.38 35.91 5.28
C GLY A 466 -5.34 34.83 4.76
N ALA A 467 -4.98 33.55 4.90
CA ALA A 467 -5.79 32.41 4.43
C ALA A 467 -7.20 32.46 4.99
N GLY A 468 -8.24 32.08 4.23
CA GLY A 468 -9.60 31.94 4.75
C GLY A 468 -9.77 30.78 5.72
N LEU A 469 -10.95 30.63 6.35
CA LEU A 469 -11.34 29.44 7.13
C LEU A 469 -12.66 28.89 6.61
N GLU A 470 -12.68 27.63 6.20
CA GLU A 470 -13.85 26.90 5.72
C GLU A 470 -14.13 25.66 6.59
N PHE A 471 -15.39 25.21 6.56
CA PHE A 471 -15.86 24.02 7.25
C PHE A 471 -16.52 23.08 6.24
N PRO A 472 -15.74 22.23 5.54
CA PRO A 472 -16.23 21.43 4.40
C PRO A 472 -17.40 20.51 4.74
N ASP A 473 -17.44 19.99 5.96
CA ASP A 473 -18.43 19.01 6.43
C ASP A 473 -19.65 19.66 7.11
N ASP A 474 -19.70 21.00 7.23
CA ASP A 474 -20.75 21.73 7.95
C ASP A 474 -21.30 22.89 7.10
N GLU A 475 -22.25 22.59 6.21
CA GLU A 475 -22.90 23.55 5.29
C GLU A 475 -23.59 24.74 6.01
N GLY A 476 -23.82 24.65 7.32
CA GLY A 476 -24.43 25.71 8.13
C GLY A 476 -23.43 26.61 8.87
N ALA A 477 -22.13 26.34 8.74
CA ALA A 477 -21.08 27.07 9.43
C ALA A 477 -20.67 28.35 8.69
N GLU A 478 -20.63 29.46 9.42
CA GLU A 478 -19.99 30.68 8.91
C GLU A 478 -18.46 30.54 8.98
N GLY A 479 -17.82 30.48 7.82
CA GLY A 479 -16.37 30.54 7.67
C GLY A 479 -15.81 31.96 7.81
N ARG A 480 -14.50 32.10 7.63
CA ARG A 480 -13.82 33.39 7.51
C ARG A 480 -13.35 33.57 6.08
N GLU A 481 -13.75 34.68 5.44
CA GLU A 481 -13.23 35.05 4.12
C GLU A 481 -11.74 35.44 4.26
N GLY A 482 -10.90 34.96 3.33
CA GLY A 482 -9.49 35.32 3.27
C GLY A 482 -9.29 36.76 2.81
N ASP A 483 -8.06 37.27 2.94
CA ASP A 483 -7.70 38.62 2.46
C ASP A 483 -7.60 38.74 0.92
N GLY A 484 -7.61 37.60 0.22
CA GLY A 484 -7.48 37.50 -1.24
C GLY A 484 -6.04 37.58 -1.76
N GLU A 485 -5.05 37.77 -0.87
CA GLU A 485 -3.62 37.70 -1.19
C GLU A 485 -3.05 36.31 -0.92
N SER A 486 -3.58 35.64 0.11
CA SER A 486 -3.21 34.27 0.45
C SER A 486 -3.74 33.26 -0.58
N LYS A 487 -2.86 32.34 -0.99
CA LYS A 487 -3.17 31.25 -1.92
C LYS A 487 -3.49 29.95 -1.19
N ALA A 488 -3.99 30.06 0.03
CA ALA A 488 -4.34 28.91 0.86
C ALA A 488 -5.57 29.22 1.70
N THR A 489 -6.26 28.16 2.08
CA THR A 489 -7.46 28.19 2.91
C THR A 489 -7.33 27.16 4.02
N PHE A 490 -7.63 27.57 5.26
CA PHE A 490 -7.78 26.64 6.36
C PHE A 490 -9.08 25.88 6.20
N GLU A 491 -9.02 24.56 6.27
CA GLU A 491 -10.19 23.68 6.33
C GLU A 491 -10.24 23.04 7.72
N ALA A 492 -11.29 23.33 8.48
CA ALA A 492 -11.54 22.71 9.78
C ALA A 492 -12.65 21.67 9.69
N TYR A 493 -12.37 20.46 10.14
CA TYR A 493 -13.24 19.28 9.98
C TYR A 493 -13.20 18.41 11.24
N ASP A 494 -14.23 17.57 11.45
CA ASP A 494 -14.21 16.56 12.51
C ASP A 494 -13.64 15.23 11.99
N ASP A 495 -12.72 14.64 12.75
CA ASP A 495 -12.15 13.34 12.44
C ASP A 495 -13.08 12.21 12.86
N ARG A 496 -12.79 10.98 12.42
CA ARG A 496 -13.59 9.78 12.75
C ARG A 496 -13.68 9.49 14.26
N ALA A 497 -12.85 10.13 15.08
CA ALA A 497 -12.87 10.02 16.53
C ALA A 497 -13.67 11.17 17.21
N GLY A 498 -14.33 12.02 16.42
CA GLY A 498 -15.09 13.18 16.89
C GLY A 498 -14.23 14.32 17.42
N LYS A 499 -12.94 14.36 17.05
CA LYS A 499 -12.05 15.48 17.36
C LYS A 499 -11.95 16.42 16.17
N TRP A 500 -11.92 17.71 16.45
CA TRP A 500 -11.75 18.72 15.43
C TRP A 500 -10.29 18.84 15.02
N ARG A 501 -10.02 18.85 13.72
CA ARG A 501 -8.70 19.10 13.14
C ARG A 501 -8.80 20.23 12.15
N TRP A 502 -7.67 20.81 11.83
CA TRP A 502 -7.59 21.76 10.73
C TRP A 502 -6.37 21.41 9.87
N ARG A 503 -6.49 21.71 8.58
CA ARG A 503 -5.39 21.66 7.62
C ARG A 503 -5.37 22.95 6.81
N LEU A 504 -4.18 23.42 6.45
CA LEU A 504 -4.01 24.55 5.55
C LEU A 504 -3.78 24.01 4.15
N VAL A 505 -4.71 24.27 3.24
CA VAL A 505 -4.70 23.75 1.87
C VAL A 505 -4.38 24.88 0.91
N HIS A 506 -3.31 24.75 0.15
CA HIS A 506 -2.98 25.69 -0.91
C HIS A 506 -3.94 25.51 -2.10
N ASP A 507 -4.18 26.56 -2.90
CA ASP A 507 -5.03 26.56 -4.09
C ASP A 507 -4.72 25.47 -5.12
N ASN A 508 -3.52 24.89 -5.07
CA ASN A 508 -3.10 23.79 -5.95
C ASN A 508 -3.54 22.41 -5.42
N GLY A 509 -4.21 22.35 -4.26
CA GLY A 509 -4.68 21.15 -3.59
C GLY A 509 -3.70 20.56 -2.57
N ASN A 510 -2.50 21.12 -2.41
CA ASN A 510 -1.51 20.58 -1.49
C ASN A 510 -1.79 21.02 -0.05
N ILE A 511 -1.69 20.08 0.88
CA ILE A 511 -1.71 20.39 2.31
C ILE A 511 -0.34 20.91 2.69
N ILE A 512 -0.28 22.15 3.16
CA ILE A 512 0.97 22.79 3.56
C ILE A 512 1.13 22.86 5.06
N ALA A 513 0.10 22.63 5.87
CA ALA A 513 0.19 22.48 7.33
C ALA A 513 -0.98 21.68 7.90
N ASP A 514 -0.78 21.03 9.04
CA ASP A 514 -1.84 20.41 9.86
C ASP A 514 -1.72 20.89 11.32
N SER A 515 -2.84 20.79 12.03
CA SER A 515 -2.97 20.93 13.48
C SER A 515 -2.04 20.06 14.33
N GLY A 516 -1.52 18.96 13.79
CA GLY A 516 -0.70 17.96 14.49
C GLY A 516 -1.41 17.15 15.58
N GLY A 517 -2.61 17.56 15.98
CA GLY A 517 -3.43 16.90 16.99
C GLY A 517 -4.88 17.37 16.96
N GLY A 518 -5.78 16.49 17.42
CA GLY A 518 -7.22 16.78 17.44
C GLY A 518 -7.67 17.60 18.66
N TYR A 519 -8.45 18.64 18.39
CA TYR A 519 -9.11 19.52 19.35
C TYR A 519 -10.47 18.95 19.82
N ALA A 520 -10.86 19.26 21.06
CA ALA A 520 -12.10 18.77 21.65
C ALA A 520 -13.37 19.45 21.12
N SER A 521 -13.23 20.59 20.44
CA SER A 521 -14.36 21.39 19.95
C SER A 521 -13.98 22.19 18.71
N LYS A 522 -14.99 22.56 17.92
CA LYS A 522 -14.87 23.45 16.75
C LYS A 522 -14.21 24.77 17.12
N SER A 523 -14.67 25.39 18.21
CA SER A 523 -14.12 26.66 18.71
C SER A 523 -12.62 26.54 18.99
N ASN A 524 -12.18 25.46 19.64
CA ASN A 524 -10.75 25.28 19.95
C ASN A 524 -9.90 25.11 18.67
N ALA A 525 -10.45 24.50 17.63
CA ALA A 525 -9.78 24.40 16.34
C ALA A 525 -9.72 25.77 15.63
N THR A 526 -10.79 26.56 15.71
CA THR A 526 -10.81 27.94 15.21
C THR A 526 -9.77 28.82 15.93
N ASP A 527 -9.73 28.78 17.27
CA ASP A 527 -8.73 29.51 18.06
C ASP A 527 -7.29 29.06 17.75
N ALA A 528 -7.10 27.80 17.34
CA ALA A 528 -5.80 27.30 16.91
C ALA A 528 -5.40 27.84 15.54
N VAL A 529 -6.34 27.90 14.59
CA VAL A 529 -6.13 28.52 13.28
C VAL A 529 -5.77 30.00 13.43
N GLU A 530 -6.44 30.74 14.31
CA GLU A 530 -6.13 32.15 14.58
C GLU A 530 -4.70 32.33 15.09
N ARG A 531 -4.26 31.51 16.05
CA ARG A 531 -2.88 31.56 16.57
C ARG A 531 -1.83 31.23 15.51
N VAL A 532 -2.11 30.27 14.63
CA VAL A 532 -1.19 29.94 13.53
C VAL A 532 -1.12 31.09 12.52
N GLY A 533 -2.26 31.71 12.18
CA GLY A 533 -2.28 32.89 11.32
C GLY A 533 -1.54 34.09 11.93
N GLU A 534 -1.61 34.28 13.25
CA GLU A 534 -0.92 35.35 13.96
C GLU A 534 0.60 35.10 14.04
N TYR A 535 1.03 33.89 14.41
CA TYR A 535 2.44 33.65 14.74
C TYR A 535 3.28 33.10 13.59
N ALA A 536 2.69 32.39 12.63
CA ALA A 536 3.47 31.80 11.54
C ALA A 536 4.20 32.84 10.67
N PRO A 537 3.61 33.99 10.27
CA PRO A 537 4.27 34.95 9.39
C PRO A 537 5.59 35.50 9.94
N ASP A 538 5.66 35.72 11.26
CA ASP A 538 6.82 36.32 11.94
C ASP A 538 7.73 35.29 12.63
N ALA A 539 7.35 34.02 12.65
CA ALA A 539 8.11 32.97 13.32
C ALA A 539 9.46 32.72 12.64
N SER A 540 10.55 32.79 13.40
CA SER A 540 11.91 32.53 12.91
C SER A 540 12.11 31.06 12.51
N ALA A 541 12.91 30.78 11.46
CA ALA A 541 13.25 29.42 11.07
C ALA A 541 14.51 29.06 11.83
N LEU A 542 14.43 28.05 12.68
CA LEU A 542 15.61 27.50 13.33
C LEU A 542 16.38 26.72 12.25
N ALA A 543 17.31 27.41 11.58
CA ALA A 543 18.27 26.75 10.73
C ALA A 543 19.11 25.83 11.63
N ALA A 544 18.94 24.52 11.48
CA ALA A 544 19.79 23.51 12.10
C ALA A 544 21.25 23.67 11.63
N GLY A 545 22.00 24.55 12.29
CA GLY A 545 23.45 24.43 12.46
C GLY A 545 23.79 23.23 13.35
N SER A 546 25.04 22.79 13.32
CA SER A 546 25.52 21.58 13.99
C SER A 546 25.36 21.60 15.53
N ALA A 547 25.27 22.79 16.14
CA ALA A 547 24.84 23.04 17.51
C ALA A 547 24.22 24.44 17.64
N ALA A 548 23.32 24.66 18.60
CA ALA A 548 22.65 25.95 18.82
C ALA A 548 22.69 26.38 20.29
N PHE A 549 22.83 27.69 20.52
CA PHE A 549 22.72 28.27 21.86
C PHE A 549 21.26 28.56 22.18
N GLU A 550 20.72 27.80 23.15
CA GLU A 550 19.43 28.04 23.77
C GLU A 550 19.64 28.95 24.99
N ILE A 551 19.02 30.12 25.00
CA ILE A 551 18.96 31.01 26.17
C ILE A 551 17.56 30.91 26.75
N TYR A 552 17.46 30.55 28.02
CA TYR A 552 16.19 30.30 28.69
C TYR A 552 16.22 30.81 30.14
N GLU A 553 15.04 31.08 30.69
CA GLU A 553 14.87 31.42 32.11
C GLU A 553 14.58 30.13 32.89
N ASP A 554 15.28 29.91 34.00
CA ASP A 554 15.09 28.73 34.84
C ASP A 554 13.96 28.92 35.87
N ALA A 555 13.64 27.86 36.62
CA ALA A 555 12.58 27.89 37.63
C ALA A 555 12.89 28.84 38.82
N GLY A 556 14.09 29.40 38.89
CA GLY A 556 14.53 30.39 39.87
C GLY A 556 14.54 31.82 39.35
N GLU A 557 13.95 32.09 38.18
CA GLU A 557 13.95 33.42 37.52
C GLU A 557 15.37 33.89 37.13
N GLU A 558 16.33 32.96 37.00
CA GLU A 558 17.68 33.24 36.53
C GLU A 558 17.82 32.84 35.06
N TRP A 559 18.50 33.66 34.28
CA TRP A 559 18.77 33.39 32.87
C TRP A 559 19.94 32.44 32.73
N ARG A 560 19.78 31.39 31.93
CA ARG A 560 20.82 30.41 31.64
C ARG A 560 20.96 30.22 30.15
N TRP A 561 22.12 29.68 29.74
CA TRP A 561 22.32 29.25 28.37
C TRP A 561 22.80 27.80 28.33
N ARG A 562 22.44 27.10 27.26
CA ARG A 562 22.99 25.79 26.92
C ARG A 562 23.25 25.65 25.45
N LEU A 563 24.37 25.02 25.12
CA LEU A 563 24.72 24.63 23.76
C LEU A 563 24.27 23.19 23.54
N ARG A 564 23.25 23.01 22.70
CA ARG A 564 22.77 21.67 22.33
C ARG A 564 23.28 21.30 20.96
N HIS A 565 23.77 20.08 20.83
CA HIS A 565 24.03 19.46 19.53
C HIS A 565 22.72 18.95 18.93
N ARG A 566 22.67 18.86 17.59
CA ARG A 566 21.52 18.39 16.80
C ARG A 566 20.92 17.04 17.20
N ASN A 567 21.64 16.20 17.96
CA ASN A 567 21.16 14.89 18.42
C ASN A 567 20.51 14.94 19.82
N GLY A 568 20.29 16.13 20.37
CA GLY A 568 19.74 16.33 21.71
C GLY A 568 20.79 16.30 22.82
N ASN A 569 22.06 15.99 22.51
CA ASN A 569 23.11 15.97 23.52
C ASN A 569 23.49 17.40 23.94
N LEU A 570 23.59 17.60 25.25
CA LEU A 570 24.17 18.80 25.83
C LEU A 570 25.68 18.80 25.58
N LEU A 571 26.20 19.85 24.94
CA LEU A 571 27.64 20.01 24.70
C LEU A 571 28.29 20.90 25.75
N ALA A 572 27.58 21.94 26.18
CA ALA A 572 28.02 22.83 27.23
C ALA A 572 26.82 23.58 27.82
N ASP A 573 26.94 24.04 29.06
CA ASP A 573 26.00 24.98 29.65
C ASP A 573 26.69 26.10 30.43
N SER A 574 25.89 27.07 30.84
CA SER A 574 26.30 28.24 31.61
C SER A 574 26.98 27.97 32.95
N GLY A 575 26.77 26.81 33.59
CA GLY A 575 27.25 26.47 34.93
C GLY A 575 26.66 27.32 36.08
N GLU A 576 26.30 28.56 35.81
CA GLU A 576 25.74 29.56 36.74
C GLU A 576 24.52 30.28 36.14
N GLY A 577 23.68 30.86 37.00
CA GLY A 577 22.53 31.67 36.60
C GLY A 577 22.91 33.14 36.43
N TYR A 578 22.36 33.79 35.42
CA TYR A 578 22.57 35.22 35.13
C TYR A 578 21.34 36.04 35.53
N ALA A 579 21.57 37.19 36.18
CA ALA A 579 20.49 38.09 36.60
C ALA A 579 19.72 38.76 35.43
N SER A 580 20.17 38.61 34.19
CA SER A 580 19.49 39.15 33.01
C SER A 580 19.82 38.36 31.75
N ARG A 581 18.90 38.37 30.78
CA ARG A 581 19.09 37.80 29.45
C ARG A 581 20.32 38.38 28.75
N SER A 582 20.55 39.68 28.87
CA SER A 582 21.71 40.36 28.26
C SER A 582 23.04 39.83 28.81
N ASN A 583 23.10 39.54 30.12
CA ASN A 583 24.29 38.94 30.74
C ASN A 583 24.52 37.51 30.22
N ALA A 584 23.46 36.74 30.00
CA ALA A 584 23.57 35.40 29.40
C ALA A 584 24.04 35.45 27.93
N VAL A 585 23.59 36.45 27.15
CA VAL A 585 24.05 36.68 25.76
C VAL A 585 25.53 37.10 25.74
N GLU A 586 25.95 38.00 26.64
CA GLU A 586 27.35 38.39 26.76
C GLU A 586 28.24 37.20 27.13
N ALA A 587 27.76 36.31 28.00
CA ALA A 587 28.46 35.07 28.34
C ALA A 587 28.63 34.15 27.12
N VAL A 588 27.57 33.93 26.34
CA VAL A 588 27.64 33.18 25.07
C VAL A 588 28.64 33.83 24.09
N THR A 589 28.63 35.16 23.99
CA THR A 589 29.58 35.90 23.14
C THR A 589 31.03 35.67 23.57
N ARG A 590 31.31 35.63 24.89
CA ARG A 590 32.64 35.32 25.43
C ARG A 590 33.04 33.87 25.16
N VAL A 591 32.10 32.94 25.23
CA VAL A 591 32.33 31.51 24.90
C VAL A 591 32.67 31.36 23.41
N LYS A 592 31.90 31.98 22.51
CA LYS A 592 32.17 32.00 21.06
C LYS A 592 33.55 32.57 20.72
N ALA A 593 33.95 33.65 21.41
CA ALA A 593 35.23 34.32 21.16
C ALA A 593 36.45 33.55 21.68
N ASN A 594 36.34 32.85 22.81
CA ASN A 594 37.50 32.26 23.49
C ASN A 594 37.62 30.74 23.37
N ALA A 595 36.51 30.02 23.22
CA ALA A 595 36.53 28.55 23.18
C ALA A 595 37.33 27.95 22.00
N PRO A 596 37.32 28.51 20.77
CA PRO A 596 38.06 27.94 19.64
C PRO A 596 39.59 27.90 19.83
N GLY A 597 40.15 28.93 20.47
CA GLY A 597 41.60 29.09 20.69
C GLY A 597 42.10 28.71 22.09
N ALA A 598 41.22 28.34 23.02
CA ALA A 598 41.58 28.08 24.42
C ALA A 598 42.50 26.85 24.56
N GLU A 599 43.59 26.93 25.31
CA GLU A 599 44.43 25.77 25.62
C GLU A 599 43.72 24.81 26.61
N THR A 600 44.12 23.53 26.61
CA THR A 600 43.60 22.53 27.58
C THR A 600 44.65 22.22 28.64
N VAL A 601 44.31 22.43 29.91
CA VAL A 601 45.14 22.09 31.06
C VAL A 601 44.46 21.00 31.88
N GLU A 602 45.24 19.99 32.27
CA GLU A 602 44.79 18.86 33.09
C GLU A 602 45.06 19.16 34.57
N GLN A 603 44.06 18.95 35.44
CA GLN A 603 44.20 19.07 36.90
C GLN A 603 44.20 17.73 37.61
#